data_AF-A0A2H0VHF3-F1
#
_entry.id   AF-A0A2H0VHF3-F1
#
_cell.length_a   1.000
_cell.length_b   1.000
_cell.length_c   1.000
_cell.angle_alpha   90.00
_cell.angle_beta   90.00
_cell.angle_gamma   90.00
#
_symmetry.space_group_name_H-M   'P 1'
#
loop_
_entity.id
_entity.type
_entity.pdbx_description
1 polymer ?
#
loop_
_entity_poly.entity_id
_entity_poly.type
_entity_poly.pdbx_seq_one_letter_code
_entity_poly.pdbx_strand_id
1 'polypeptide(L)'
;METNLPEQFNPQLEALGSEVNRRVETGGVQKYGEEPHKAALKEVVADKMAQAIQPVGAQNVSDNSLTDEHQRILDSLVKVAVQDDLDKAIGEIKKMELPALIDLFHDRVTTDLYDQLVQSQKLKKLDR
;
A
#
# COMPACT_ATOMS: atom_id res chain seq x y z
N MET A 1 6.18 -21.18 30.86
CA MET A 1 5.17 -20.60 29.95
C MET A 1 5.72 -19.25 29.56
N GLU A 2 6.50 -19.22 28.48
CA GLU A 2 7.19 -18.01 28.04
C GLU A 2 6.16 -17.03 27.46
N THR A 3 6.12 -15.86 28.07
CA THR A 3 5.38 -14.68 27.66
C THR A 3 5.87 -14.19 26.30
N ASN A 4 5.22 -14.64 25.23
CA ASN A 4 5.34 -14.03 23.90
C ASN A 4 4.28 -12.94 23.77
N LEU A 5 4.63 -11.68 24.04
CA LEU A 5 3.93 -10.49 23.56
C LEU A 5 4.84 -9.25 23.69
N PRO A 6 4.77 -8.26 22.79
CA PRO A 6 3.76 -8.09 21.75
C PRO A 6 4.38 -8.18 20.35
N GLU A 7 3.77 -8.95 19.44
CA GLU A 7 3.63 -8.47 18.07
C GLU A 7 3.20 -7.01 18.22
N GLN A 8 4.01 -6.03 17.80
CA GLN A 8 3.52 -4.67 17.69
C GLN A 8 2.44 -4.75 16.60
N PHE A 9 1.22 -5.07 17.04
CA PHE A 9 0.03 -5.11 16.23
C PHE A 9 -0.09 -3.72 15.67
N ASN A 10 0.37 -3.55 14.43
CA ASN A 10 0.10 -2.34 13.71
C ASN A 10 -1.40 -2.45 13.35
N PRO A 11 -2.31 -1.72 14.02
CA PRO A 11 -3.75 -1.92 13.82
C PRO A 11 -4.15 -1.70 12.36
N GLN A 12 -3.36 -0.92 11.63
CA GLN A 12 -3.48 -0.76 10.19
C GLN A 12 -3.23 -2.05 9.39
N LEU A 13 -2.23 -2.86 9.75
CA LEU A 13 -1.94 -4.12 9.05
C LEU A 13 -3.06 -5.13 9.28
N GLU A 14 -3.64 -5.15 10.48
CA GLU A 14 -4.81 -5.97 10.76
C GLU A 14 -6.02 -5.54 9.94
N ALA A 15 -6.34 -4.23 9.94
CA ALA A 15 -7.43 -3.69 9.14
C ALA A 15 -7.24 -3.93 7.63
N LEU A 16 -6.02 -3.73 7.13
CA LEU A 16 -5.65 -3.99 5.74
C LEU A 16 -5.79 -5.48 5.40
N GLY A 17 -5.26 -6.38 6.24
CA GLY A 17 -5.38 -7.82 6.04
C GLY A 17 -6.83 -8.30 6.03
N SER A 18 -7.66 -7.78 6.94
CA SER A 18 -9.10 -8.08 6.98
C SER A 18 -9.85 -7.55 5.75
N GLU A 19 -9.57 -6.33 5.30
CA GLU A 19 -10.20 -5.78 4.08
C GLU A 19 -9.77 -6.54 2.83
N VAL A 20 -8.48 -6.89 2.73
CA VAL A 20 -7.95 -7.70 1.63
C VAL A 20 -8.62 -9.07 1.58
N ASN A 21 -8.66 -9.78 2.71
CA ASN A 21 -9.37 -11.06 2.80
C ASN A 21 -10.84 -10.90 2.42
N ARG A 22 -11.52 -9.87 2.94
CA ARG A 22 -12.92 -9.59 2.60
C ARG A 22 -13.10 -9.44 1.09
N ARG A 23 -12.26 -8.67 0.39
CA ARG A 23 -12.38 -8.46 -1.06
C ARG A 23 -12.13 -9.74 -1.87
N VAL A 24 -11.21 -10.58 -1.41
CA VAL A 24 -10.94 -11.89 -2.01
C VAL A 24 -12.15 -12.83 -1.79
N GLU A 25 -12.69 -12.88 -0.57
CA GLU A 25 -13.84 -13.72 -0.21
C GLU A 25 -15.13 -13.28 -0.91
N THR A 26 -15.35 -11.97 -1.09
CA THR A 26 -16.50 -11.44 -1.84
C THR A 26 -16.37 -11.61 -3.35
N GLY A 27 -15.27 -12.21 -3.83
CA GLY A 27 -15.03 -12.43 -5.26
C GLY A 27 -14.82 -11.15 -6.07
N GLY A 28 -14.51 -10.03 -5.40
CA GLY A 28 -14.33 -8.73 -6.06
C GLY A 28 -13.09 -8.67 -6.94
N VAL A 29 -12.13 -9.58 -6.72
CA VAL A 29 -10.80 -9.54 -7.32
C VAL A 29 -10.60 -10.78 -8.20
N GLN A 30 -11.05 -10.68 -9.44
CA GLN A 30 -10.82 -11.69 -10.47
C GLN A 30 -9.80 -11.20 -11.50
N LYS A 31 -8.55 -10.97 -11.08
CA LYS A 31 -7.44 -10.80 -12.03
C LYS A 31 -6.81 -12.15 -12.35
N TYR A 32 -7.07 -12.66 -13.56
CA TYR A 32 -6.43 -13.86 -14.09
C TYR A 32 -4.90 -13.70 -14.08
N GLY A 33 -4.21 -14.49 -13.25
CA GLY A 33 -2.74 -14.60 -13.24
C GLY A 33 -2.00 -13.83 -12.14
N GLU A 34 -2.67 -12.96 -11.38
CA GLU A 34 -2.09 -12.27 -10.21
C GLU A 34 -2.63 -12.90 -8.92
N GLU A 35 -1.83 -12.95 -7.84
CA GLU A 35 -2.30 -13.48 -6.55
C GLU A 35 -3.51 -12.66 -6.06
N PRO A 36 -4.64 -13.31 -5.72
CA PRO A 36 -5.89 -12.59 -5.42
C PRO A 36 -5.73 -11.63 -4.23
N HIS A 37 -4.95 -12.00 -3.22
CA HIS A 37 -4.63 -11.13 -2.09
C HIS A 37 -3.77 -9.92 -2.49
N LYS A 38 -2.80 -10.11 -3.39
CA LYS A 38 -1.95 -9.01 -3.89
C LYS A 38 -2.76 -8.04 -4.75
N ALA A 39 -3.61 -8.56 -5.63
CA ALA A 39 -4.50 -7.75 -6.45
C ALA A 39 -5.52 -7.00 -5.58
N ALA A 40 -6.09 -7.64 -4.56
CA ALA A 40 -6.99 -7.01 -3.60
C ALA A 40 -6.29 -5.89 -2.82
N LEU A 41 -5.05 -6.11 -2.37
CA LEU A 41 -4.26 -5.10 -1.69
C LEU A 41 -3.98 -3.90 -2.61
N LYS A 42 -3.58 -4.13 -3.86
CA LYS A 42 -3.39 -3.06 -4.85
C LYS A 42 -4.64 -2.20 -4.98
N GLU A 43 -5.82 -2.82 -5.05
CA GLU A 43 -7.08 -2.09 -5.13
C GLU A 43 -7.44 -1.36 -3.83
N VAL A 44 -7.16 -1.92 -2.65
CA VAL A 44 -7.41 -1.25 -1.36
C VAL A 44 -6.52 -0.01 -1.24
N VAL A 45 -5.24 -0.13 -1.56
CA VAL A 45 -4.31 1.00 -1.53
C VAL A 45 -4.70 2.04 -2.59
N ALA A 46 -5.04 1.61 -3.82
CA ALA A 46 -5.49 2.51 -4.87
C ALA A 46 -6.76 3.27 -4.45
N ASP A 47 -7.72 2.59 -3.83
CA ASP A 47 -8.96 3.19 -3.34
C ASP A 47 -8.69 4.19 -2.21
N LYS A 48 -7.81 3.85 -1.24
CA LYS A 48 -7.36 4.80 -0.20
C LYS A 48 -6.69 6.04 -0.80
N MET A 49 -5.84 5.85 -1.80
CA MET A 49 -5.19 6.96 -2.51
C MET A 49 -6.23 7.80 -3.27
N ALA A 50 -7.18 7.18 -3.96
CA ALA A 50 -8.25 7.87 -4.67
C ALA A 50 -9.19 8.62 -3.72
N GLN A 51 -9.51 8.07 -2.54
CA GLN A 51 -10.29 8.76 -1.52
C GLN A 51 -9.55 9.97 -0.94
N ALA A 52 -8.24 9.84 -0.77
CA ALA A 52 -7.40 10.95 -0.32
C ALA A 52 -7.21 12.02 -1.41
N ILE A 53 -7.23 11.62 -2.70
CA ILE A 53 -7.09 12.49 -3.86
C ILE A 53 -8.49 12.90 -4.33
N GLN A 54 -9.03 14.00 -3.79
CA GLN A 54 -10.13 14.71 -4.45
C GLN A 54 -9.77 14.96 -5.92
N PRO A 55 -10.71 14.86 -6.88
CA PRO A 55 -10.44 15.07 -8.30
C PRO A 55 -10.16 16.56 -8.56
N VAL A 56 -8.99 17.05 -8.15
CA VAL A 56 -8.40 18.25 -8.70
C VAL A 56 -7.89 17.85 -10.08
N GLY A 57 -8.50 18.44 -11.11
CA GLY A 57 -8.36 18.01 -12.51
C GLY A 57 -6.94 17.63 -12.86
N ALA A 58 -6.78 16.44 -13.44
CA ALA A 58 -5.52 15.83 -13.82
C ALA A 58 -4.60 16.82 -14.54
N GLN A 59 -3.74 17.50 -13.79
CA GLN A 59 -2.61 18.20 -14.38
C GLN A 59 -1.60 17.11 -14.70
N ASN A 60 -1.59 16.75 -15.97
CA ASN A 60 -0.63 15.82 -16.54
C ASN A 60 0.74 16.52 -16.60
N VAL A 61 1.34 16.78 -15.43
CA VAL A 61 2.72 17.27 -15.33
C VAL A 61 3.62 16.07 -15.62
N SER A 62 3.87 15.86 -16.91
CA SER A 62 4.93 15.00 -17.42
C SER A 62 6.30 15.63 -17.13
N ASP A 63 6.63 15.91 -15.87
CA ASP A 63 8.02 16.15 -15.50
C ASP A 63 8.62 14.83 -15.03
N ASN A 64 9.21 14.12 -15.99
CA ASN A 64 9.66 12.74 -15.86
C ASN A 64 11.06 12.62 -15.22
N SER A 65 11.53 13.66 -14.52
CA SER A 65 12.85 13.69 -13.91
C SER A 65 12.77 13.36 -12.43
N LEU A 66 12.63 12.08 -12.12
CA LEU A 66 12.80 11.60 -10.74
C LEU A 66 14.26 11.78 -10.33
N THR A 67 14.51 12.70 -9.39
CA THR A 67 15.83 12.90 -8.80
C THR A 67 16.10 11.84 -7.73
N ASP A 68 17.37 11.66 -7.35
CA ASP A 68 17.73 10.81 -6.21
C ASP A 68 17.05 11.28 -4.91
N GLU A 69 16.77 12.58 -4.78
CA GLU A 69 16.03 13.14 -3.65
C GLU A 69 14.58 12.66 -3.64
N HIS A 70 13.91 12.65 -4.79
CA HIS A 70 12.56 12.08 -4.93
C HIS A 70 12.53 10.60 -4.54
N GLN A 71 13.56 9.82 -4.90
CA GLN A 71 13.64 8.41 -4.48
C GLN A 71 13.82 8.24 -2.96
N ARG A 72 14.64 9.08 -2.31
CA ARG A 72 14.82 9.02 -0.85
C ARG A 72 13.54 9.37 -0.11
N ILE A 73 12.83 10.38 -0.59
CA ILE A 73 11.55 10.79 -0.04
C ILE A 73 10.52 9.66 -0.21
N LEU A 74 10.46 9.06 -1.40
CA LEU A 74 9.61 7.91 -1.69
C LEU A 74 9.87 6.76 -0.71
N ASP A 75 11.13 6.38 -0.52
CA ASP A 75 11.53 5.29 0.38
C ASP A 75 11.13 5.59 1.84
N SER A 76 11.34 6.83 2.27
CA SER A 76 10.90 7.29 3.60
C SER A 76 9.39 7.22 3.76
N LEU A 77 8.62 7.59 2.73
CA LEU A 77 7.17 7.55 2.77
C LEU A 77 6.64 6.11 2.76
N VAL A 78 7.22 5.22 1.97
CA VAL A 78 6.88 3.79 1.98
C VAL A 78 7.12 3.21 3.37
N LYS A 79 8.25 3.54 3.99
CA LYS A 79 8.54 3.11 5.37
C LYS A 79 7.50 3.64 6.37
N VAL A 80 7.11 4.90 6.28
CA VAL A 80 6.05 5.48 7.13
C VAL A 80 4.72 4.75 6.89
N ALA A 81 4.36 4.47 5.63
CA ALA A 81 3.13 3.79 5.29
C ALA A 81 3.05 2.38 5.89
N VAL A 82 4.18 1.69 5.94
CA VAL A 82 4.29 0.31 6.42
C VAL A 82 4.41 0.25 7.95
N GLN A 83 5.19 1.15 8.55
CA GLN A 83 5.54 1.09 9.98
C GLN A 83 4.65 1.97 10.88
N ASP A 84 4.10 3.06 10.36
CA ASP A 84 3.39 4.08 11.14
C ASP A 84 1.92 4.16 10.67
N ASP A 85 1.67 4.87 9.57
CA ASP A 85 0.33 5.14 9.08
C ASP A 85 0.31 5.34 7.56
N LEU A 86 -0.42 4.47 6.85
CA LEU A 86 -0.60 4.52 5.39
C LEU A 86 -1.26 5.83 4.94
N ASP A 87 -2.31 6.27 5.64
CA ASP A 87 -3.08 7.46 5.27
C ASP A 87 -2.22 8.74 5.37
N LYS A 88 -1.35 8.83 6.37
CA LYS A 88 -0.34 9.89 6.53
C LYS A 88 0.65 9.91 5.37
N ALA A 89 1.21 8.75 4.99
CA ALA A 89 2.14 8.67 3.88
C ALA A 89 1.50 9.04 2.53
N ILE A 90 0.24 8.63 2.31
CA ILE A 90 -0.56 9.03 1.15
C ILE A 90 -0.79 10.55 1.15
N GLY A 91 -1.06 11.15 2.32
CA GLY A 91 -1.20 12.60 2.46
C GLY A 91 0.07 13.36 2.08
N GLU A 92 1.24 12.85 2.45
CA GLU A 92 2.53 13.47 2.14
C GLU A 92 2.92 13.32 0.66
N ILE A 93 2.80 12.12 0.07
CA ILE A 93 3.13 11.91 -1.36
C ILE A 93 2.21 12.76 -2.26
N LYS A 94 0.94 12.95 -1.85
CA LYS A 94 -0.01 13.78 -2.58
C LYS A 94 0.42 15.25 -2.65
N LYS A 95 1.01 15.80 -1.58
CA LYS A 95 1.48 17.20 -1.55
C LYS A 95 2.58 17.49 -2.57
N MET A 96 3.23 16.45 -3.09
CA MET A 96 4.26 16.61 -4.13
C MET A 96 3.65 16.85 -5.50
N GLU A 97 2.37 16.55 -5.70
CA GLU A 97 1.64 16.76 -6.97
C GLU A 97 2.34 16.13 -8.19
N LEU A 98 3.17 15.11 -7.95
CA LEU A 98 3.96 14.40 -8.96
C LEU A 98 3.32 13.03 -9.26
N PRO A 99 2.60 12.88 -10.38
CA PRO A 99 1.87 11.65 -10.68
C PRO A 99 2.79 10.42 -10.80
N ALA A 100 4.01 10.60 -11.34
CA ALA A 100 5.00 9.52 -11.42
C ALA A 100 5.46 9.03 -10.04
N LEU A 101 5.57 9.92 -9.05
CA LEU A 101 5.90 9.53 -7.67
C LEU A 101 4.74 8.85 -6.97
N ILE A 102 3.51 9.30 -7.22
CA ILE A 102 2.30 8.69 -6.66
C ILE A 102 2.15 7.25 -7.18
N ASP A 103 2.38 7.02 -8.47
CA ASP A 103 2.31 5.69 -9.09
C ASP A 103 3.42 4.76 -8.55
N LEU A 104 4.66 5.24 -8.47
CA LEU A 104 5.77 4.47 -7.88
C LEU A 104 5.56 4.18 -6.39
N PHE A 105 4.99 5.14 -5.66
CA PHE A 105 4.63 4.96 -4.25
C PHE A 105 3.58 3.86 -4.12
N HIS A 106 2.55 3.88 -4.96
CA HIS A 106 1.51 2.85 -4.97
C HIS A 106 2.09 1.45 -5.19
N ASP A 107 2.96 1.26 -6.19
CA ASP A 107 3.54 -0.05 -6.49
C ASP A 107 4.48 -0.56 -5.37
N ARG A 108 5.34 0.32 -4.85
CA ARG A 108 6.25 -0.01 -3.73
C ARG A 108 5.50 -0.30 -2.45
N VAL A 109 4.61 0.61 -2.03
CA VAL A 109 3.89 0.46 -0.76
C VAL A 109 3.02 -0.79 -0.77
N THR A 110 2.42 -1.12 -1.92
CA THR A 110 1.66 -2.36 -2.06
C THR A 110 2.55 -3.60 -1.91
N THR A 111 3.74 -3.57 -2.51
CA THR A 111 4.69 -4.68 -2.41
C THR A 111 5.18 -4.88 -0.98
N ASP A 112 5.62 -3.82 -0.30
CA ASP A 112 6.10 -3.89 1.10
C ASP A 112 4.97 -4.25 2.08
N LEU A 113 3.76 -3.67 1.92
CA LEU A 113 2.61 -4.04 2.74
C LEU A 113 2.22 -5.50 2.53
N TYR A 114 2.27 -6.01 1.28
CA TYR A 114 1.99 -7.41 1.01
C TYR A 114 2.98 -8.31 1.74
N ASP A 115 4.27 -8.01 1.61
CA ASP A 115 5.32 -8.79 2.25
C ASP A 115 5.15 -8.78 3.78
N GLN A 116 4.86 -7.62 4.37
CA GLN A 116 4.57 -7.49 5.80
C GLN A 116 3.33 -8.27 6.25
N LEU A 117 2.25 -8.22 5.47
CA LEU A 117 1.03 -8.96 5.76
C LEU A 117 1.24 -10.48 5.67
N VAL A 118 2.08 -10.93 4.75
CA VAL A 118 2.50 -12.33 4.62
C VAL A 118 3.42 -12.74 5.77
N GLN A 119 4.43 -11.94 6.10
CA GLN A 119 5.34 -12.17 7.23
C GLN A 119 4.58 -12.23 8.56
N SER A 120 3.59 -11.36 8.74
CA SER A 120 2.71 -11.32 9.91
C SER A 120 1.62 -12.40 9.90
N GLN A 121 1.64 -13.31 8.92
CA GLN A 121 0.64 -14.37 8.70
C GLN A 121 -0.82 -13.88 8.61
N LYS A 122 -1.04 -12.59 8.35
CA LYS A 122 -2.37 -12.00 8.14
C LYS A 122 -2.92 -12.33 6.75
N LEU A 123 -2.02 -12.52 5.78
CA LEU A 123 -2.34 -13.06 4.46
C LEU A 123 -1.65 -14.41 4.29
N LYS A 124 -2.35 -15.35 3.67
CA LYS A 124 -1.75 -16.62 3.27
C LYS A 124 -0.86 -16.36 2.07
N LYS A 125 0.45 -16.63 2.23
CA LYS A 125 1.32 -16.88 1.08
C LYS A 125 0.77 -18.12 0.39
N LEU A 126 0.10 -17.96 -0.74
CA LEU A 126 -0.26 -19.10 -1.57
C LEU A 126 1.02 -19.48 -2.31
N ASP A 127 1.76 -20.40 -1.71
CA ASP A 127 2.89 -21.10 -2.33
C ASP A 127 2.41 -21.62 -3.69
N ARG A 128 3.07 -21.16 -4.75
CA ARG A 128 2.70 -21.42 -6.14
C ARG A 128 3.26 -22.76 -6.60
#